data_AF-A0A950EQD4-F1
#
_entry.id   AF-A0A950EQD4-F1
#
_cell.length_a   1.000
_cell.length_b   1.000
_cell.length_c   1.000
_cell.angle_alpha   90.00
_cell.angle_beta   90.00
_cell.angle_gamma   90.00
#
_symmetry.space_group_name_H-M   'P 1'
#
loop_
_entity.id
_entity.type
_entity.pdbx_description
1 polymer ?
#
loop_
_entity_poly.entity_id
_entity_poly.type
_entity_poly.pdbx_seq_one_letter_code
_entity_poly.pdbx_strand_id
1 'polypeptide(L)'
;MLLEVGRIVRPHGIRGEVIVDLVTNRTERLAAGSVLSSDAGDLEVLRASPHQHRWIVGFDGIHDRNRAEALRGTVLRAEPLDDEEDTLWVHELVGARVYDVNGLFYGSVMEVEANPASDLLVLAQGLVPLTFVVDRSPRRVVIDPPEGLIEPRPPIEIVDYDPSWPGRFEAEAARLRDALGDVALRIEHVGSTSVPGLAAKPVIDIQVSVPSFDPEDRYARPLVQLGYEQFPDPATPEHRIFTLPKGGGPRQVNLHVCEAGSEWERRHPAFRDRLRADAAARDQYAALKRELALAYGNDVESYADAKGDFINAHS
;
A
#
# COMPACT_ATOMS: atom_id res chain seq x y z
N MET A 1 7.78 -16.24 -21.95
CA MET A 1 7.72 -17.64 -21.45
C MET A 1 6.34 -18.18 -21.78
N LEU A 2 6.20 -19.34 -22.41
CA LEU A 2 4.87 -19.89 -22.76
C LEU A 2 4.30 -20.69 -21.58
N LEU A 3 3.00 -20.53 -21.31
CA LEU A 3 2.26 -21.23 -20.27
C LEU A 3 1.46 -22.39 -20.88
N GLU A 4 1.36 -23.52 -20.18
CA GLU A 4 0.40 -24.57 -20.55
C GLU A 4 -1.02 -24.05 -20.28
N VAL A 5 -1.84 -24.00 -21.34
CA VAL A 5 -3.21 -23.45 -21.28
C VAL A 5 -4.28 -24.51 -21.50
N GLY A 6 -3.91 -25.65 -22.09
CA GLY A 6 -4.81 -26.78 -22.24
C GLY A 6 -4.20 -27.96 -22.96
N ARG A 7 -5.02 -28.97 -23.23
CA ARG A 7 -4.62 -30.18 -23.93
C ARG A 7 -5.70 -30.66 -24.88
N ILE A 8 -5.31 -31.14 -26.05
CA ILE A 8 -6.21 -31.80 -27.00
C ILE A 8 -6.50 -33.23 -26.51
N VAL A 9 -7.76 -33.55 -26.24
CA VAL A 9 -8.16 -34.83 -25.64
C VAL A 9 -8.47 -35.90 -26.69
N ARG A 10 -9.23 -35.53 -27.73
CA ARG A 10 -9.70 -36.44 -28.79
C ARG A 10 -10.32 -35.66 -29.95
N PRO A 11 -10.43 -36.22 -31.17
CA PRO A 11 -11.21 -35.60 -32.23
C PRO A 11 -12.71 -35.59 -31.94
N HIS A 12 -13.38 -34.63 -32.57
CA HIS A 12 -14.81 -34.41 -32.58
C HIS A 12 -15.34 -34.40 -34.02
N GLY A 13 -16.32 -35.25 -34.33
CA GLY A 13 -16.89 -35.34 -35.67
C GLY A 13 -15.89 -35.80 -36.75
N ILE A 14 -16.15 -35.36 -37.99
CA ILE A 14 -15.35 -35.71 -39.18
C ILE A 14 -14.66 -34.51 -39.85
N ARG A 15 -14.98 -33.28 -39.43
CA ARG A 15 -14.51 -32.02 -40.05
C ARG A 15 -13.21 -31.46 -39.45
N GLY A 16 -12.44 -32.31 -38.77
CA GLY A 16 -11.17 -31.91 -38.14
C GLY A 16 -11.28 -31.18 -36.79
N GLU A 17 -12.46 -31.12 -36.19
CA GLU A 17 -12.63 -30.53 -34.86
C GLU A 17 -12.03 -31.43 -33.77
N VAL A 18 -11.59 -30.83 -32.66
CA VAL A 18 -11.06 -31.55 -31.50
C VAL A 18 -11.73 -31.11 -30.22
N ILE A 19 -11.72 -31.97 -29.21
CA ILE A 19 -12.09 -31.64 -27.84
C ILE A 19 -10.84 -31.16 -27.11
N VAL A 20 -10.88 -29.94 -26.58
CA VAL A 20 -9.82 -29.33 -25.77
C VAL A 20 -10.26 -29.25 -24.31
N ASP A 21 -9.38 -29.70 -23.42
CA ASP A 21 -9.48 -29.50 -21.98
C ASP A 21 -8.60 -28.32 -21.60
N LEU A 22 -9.21 -27.22 -21.16
CA LEU A 22 -8.45 -26.03 -20.73
C LEU A 22 -8.04 -26.20 -19.27
N VAL A 23 -6.79 -25.89 -18.96
CA VAL A 23 -6.30 -25.78 -17.58
C VAL A 23 -6.39 -24.35 -17.05
N THR A 24 -6.78 -23.40 -17.91
CA THR A 24 -7.02 -21.99 -17.61
C THR A 24 -8.51 -21.66 -17.60
N ASN A 25 -8.91 -20.70 -16.78
CA ASN A 25 -10.25 -20.12 -16.77
C ASN A 25 -10.46 -19.01 -17.82
N ARG A 26 -9.43 -18.68 -18.61
CA ARG A 26 -9.45 -17.62 -19.62
C ARG A 26 -9.84 -18.15 -20.99
N THR A 27 -11.10 -17.96 -21.37
CA THR A 27 -11.68 -18.51 -22.61
C THR A 27 -11.34 -17.72 -23.86
N GLU A 28 -10.90 -16.46 -23.74
CA GLU A 28 -10.44 -15.64 -24.88
C GLU A 28 -9.27 -16.26 -25.65
N ARG A 29 -8.54 -17.20 -25.04
CA ARG A 29 -7.49 -18.00 -25.71
C ARG A 29 -8.02 -18.90 -26.83
N LEU A 30 -9.34 -19.12 -26.88
CA LEU A 30 -10.03 -19.87 -27.93
C LEU A 30 -10.85 -18.94 -28.85
N ALA A 31 -10.62 -17.63 -28.81
CA ALA A 31 -11.20 -16.72 -29.78
C ALA A 31 -10.66 -17.04 -31.19
N ALA A 32 -11.48 -16.74 -32.22
CA ALA A 32 -11.04 -16.91 -33.59
C ALA A 32 -9.82 -15.99 -33.88
N GLY A 33 -8.77 -16.55 -34.49
CA GLY A 33 -7.49 -15.89 -34.75
C GLY A 33 -6.45 -16.04 -33.63
N SER A 34 -6.82 -16.59 -32.46
CA SER A 34 -5.82 -16.89 -31.41
C SER A 34 -4.88 -18.01 -31.87
N VAL A 35 -3.58 -17.85 -31.61
CA VAL A 35 -2.57 -18.86 -31.94
C VAL A 35 -2.10 -19.57 -30.67
N LEU A 36 -2.20 -20.90 -30.68
CA LEU A 36 -1.73 -21.76 -29.59
C LEU A 36 -0.51 -22.55 -30.05
N SER A 37 0.61 -22.38 -29.36
CA SER A 37 1.85 -23.09 -29.65
C SER A 37 1.81 -24.51 -29.11
N SER A 38 2.36 -25.45 -29.87
CA SER A 38 2.41 -26.86 -29.48
C SER A 38 3.66 -27.55 -30.03
N ASP A 39 3.93 -28.77 -29.55
CA ASP A 39 5.03 -29.59 -30.07
C ASP A 39 4.79 -30.05 -31.54
N ALA A 40 3.56 -29.90 -32.04
CA ALA A 40 3.19 -30.16 -33.43
C ALA A 40 3.24 -28.89 -34.32
N GLY A 41 3.70 -27.76 -33.76
CA GLY A 41 3.66 -26.44 -34.39
C GLY A 41 2.54 -25.57 -33.84
N ASP A 42 2.46 -24.35 -34.35
CA ASP A 42 1.46 -23.37 -33.94
C ASP A 42 0.10 -23.69 -34.59
N LEU A 43 -0.95 -23.59 -33.79
CA LEU A 43 -2.33 -23.92 -34.14
C LEU A 43 -3.21 -22.68 -33.99
N GLU A 44 -3.65 -22.10 -35.11
CA GLU A 44 -4.56 -20.97 -35.13
C GLU A 44 -6.01 -21.45 -34.93
N VAL A 45 -6.72 -20.85 -33.98
CA VAL A 45 -8.12 -21.17 -33.69
C VAL A 45 -9.03 -20.52 -34.72
N LEU A 46 -9.81 -21.31 -35.46
CA LEU A 46 -10.83 -20.78 -36.38
C LEU A 46 -12.16 -20.54 -35.67
N ARG A 47 -12.52 -21.45 -34.77
CA ARG A 47 -13.77 -21.41 -34.01
C ARG A 47 -13.68 -22.30 -32.79
N ALA A 48 -14.36 -21.89 -31.74
CA ALA A 48 -14.53 -22.70 -30.55
C ALA A 48 -15.96 -22.59 -30.03
N SER A 49 -16.45 -23.66 -29.40
CA SER A 49 -17.72 -23.63 -28.69
C SER A 49 -17.66 -24.46 -27.40
N PRO A 50 -18.42 -24.05 -26.36
CA PRO A 50 -18.51 -24.82 -25.12
C PRO A 50 -19.11 -26.21 -25.36
N HIS A 51 -18.59 -27.23 -24.69
CA HIS A 51 -19.09 -28.59 -24.72
C HIS A 51 -18.86 -29.29 -23.38
N GLN A 52 -19.89 -29.29 -22.52
CA GLN A 52 -19.79 -29.74 -21.12
C GLN A 52 -18.73 -28.93 -20.37
N HIS A 53 -17.78 -29.58 -19.69
CA HIS A 53 -16.64 -28.95 -19.00
C HIS A 53 -15.44 -28.71 -19.93
N ARG A 54 -15.62 -28.83 -21.25
CA ARG A 54 -14.57 -28.76 -22.28
C ARG A 54 -14.99 -27.89 -23.44
N TRP A 55 -14.14 -27.83 -24.47
CA TRP A 55 -14.37 -27.04 -25.67
C TRP A 55 -14.28 -27.90 -26.93
N ILE A 56 -15.16 -27.68 -27.89
CA ILE A 56 -14.96 -28.12 -29.27
C ILE A 56 -14.22 -27.00 -29.99
N VAL A 57 -13.04 -27.30 -30.54
CA VAL A 57 -12.18 -26.32 -31.20
C VAL A 57 -11.86 -26.79 -32.61
N GLY A 58 -12.00 -25.90 -33.58
CA GLY A 58 -11.50 -26.08 -34.94
C GLY A 58 -10.25 -25.24 -35.15
N PHE A 59 -9.17 -25.87 -35.60
CA PHE A 59 -7.92 -25.19 -35.92
C PHE A 59 -7.74 -25.04 -37.42
N ASP A 60 -7.04 -24.00 -37.85
CA ASP A 60 -6.67 -23.82 -39.24
C ASP A 60 -5.76 -24.95 -39.73
N GLY A 61 -5.92 -25.36 -41.00
CA GLY A 61 -5.19 -26.48 -41.58
C GLY A 61 -5.64 -27.89 -41.12
N ILE A 62 -6.54 -28.01 -40.13
CA ILE A 62 -7.05 -29.30 -39.63
C ILE A 62 -8.48 -29.53 -40.14
N HIS A 63 -8.60 -30.17 -41.31
CA HIS A 63 -9.88 -30.29 -42.02
C HIS A 63 -10.52 -31.68 -41.99
N ASP A 64 -9.82 -32.68 -41.45
CA ASP A 64 -10.30 -34.06 -41.40
C ASP A 64 -10.02 -34.73 -40.06
N ARG A 65 -10.74 -35.83 -39.81
CA ARG A 65 -10.62 -36.61 -38.58
C ARG A 65 -9.22 -37.20 -38.35
N ASN A 66 -8.50 -37.56 -39.41
CA ASN A 66 -7.20 -38.21 -39.28
C ASN A 66 -6.15 -37.23 -38.75
N ARG A 67 -6.15 -35.99 -39.26
CA ARG A 67 -5.31 -34.91 -38.74
C ARG A 67 -5.68 -34.54 -37.31
N ALA A 68 -6.97 -34.47 -36.99
CA ALA A 68 -7.44 -34.21 -35.63
C ALA A 68 -7.05 -35.32 -34.64
N GLU A 69 -7.06 -36.59 -35.07
CA GLU A 69 -6.61 -37.73 -34.26
C GLU A 69 -5.10 -37.68 -34.01
N ALA A 70 -4.30 -37.22 -34.98
CA ALA A 70 -2.85 -37.05 -34.82
C ALA A 70 -2.47 -36.01 -33.76
N LEU A 71 -3.37 -35.06 -33.47
CA LEU A 71 -3.19 -34.03 -32.43
C LEU A 71 -3.63 -34.50 -31.03
N ARG A 72 -4.08 -35.74 -30.87
CA ARG A 72 -4.50 -36.26 -29.57
C ARG A 72 -3.34 -36.24 -28.57
N GLY A 73 -3.60 -35.66 -27.40
CA GLY A 73 -2.65 -35.57 -26.29
C GLY A 73 -1.72 -34.36 -26.36
N THR A 74 -1.75 -33.60 -27.46
CA THR A 74 -0.93 -32.41 -27.67
C THR A 74 -1.22 -31.35 -26.61
N VAL A 75 -0.15 -30.85 -25.99
CA VAL A 75 -0.19 -29.75 -25.03
C VAL A 75 -0.23 -28.44 -25.79
N LEU A 76 -1.17 -27.58 -25.41
CA LEU A 76 -1.35 -26.25 -25.97
C LEU A 76 -0.73 -25.25 -25.01
N ARG A 77 0.12 -24.37 -25.56
CA ARG A 77 0.80 -23.32 -24.83
C ARG A 77 0.52 -21.97 -25.46
N ALA A 78 0.46 -20.92 -24.66
CA ALA A 78 0.32 -19.56 -25.16
C ALA A 78 1.10 -18.60 -24.28
N GLU A 79 1.35 -17.41 -24.77
CA GLU A 79 1.91 -16.34 -23.95
C GLU A 79 0.94 -16.01 -22.80
N PRO A 80 1.46 -15.54 -21.65
CA PRO A 80 0.64 -14.86 -20.65
C PRO A 80 -0.21 -13.83 -21.38
N LEU A 81 -1.50 -13.78 -21.07
CA LEU A 81 -2.28 -12.64 -21.54
C LEU A 81 -1.88 -11.49 -20.63
N ASP A 82 -1.47 -10.38 -21.24
CA ASP A 82 -1.39 -9.14 -20.50
C ASP A 82 -2.83 -8.83 -20.08
N ASP A 83 -3.09 -8.83 -18.78
CA ASP A 83 -4.35 -8.32 -18.27
C ASP A 83 -4.49 -6.88 -18.83
N GLU A 84 -5.68 -6.51 -19.32
CA GLU A 84 -5.96 -5.17 -19.86
C GLU A 84 -5.32 -4.12 -18.93
N GLU A 85 -4.76 -3.03 -19.49
CA GLU A 85 -4.05 -1.94 -18.79
C GLU A 85 -4.79 -1.36 -17.55
N ASP A 86 -6.05 -1.75 -17.32
CA ASP A 86 -6.93 -1.40 -16.21
C ASP A 86 -7.00 -2.44 -15.06
N THR A 87 -6.28 -3.57 -15.14
CA THR A 87 -6.25 -4.55 -14.04
C THR A 87 -5.27 -4.09 -12.98
N LEU A 88 -5.72 -3.14 -12.14
CA LEU A 88 -4.99 -2.78 -10.93
C LEU A 88 -4.94 -4.00 -10.01
N TRP A 89 -3.74 -4.47 -9.74
CA TRP A 89 -3.55 -5.50 -8.74
C TRP A 89 -3.88 -4.94 -7.37
N VAL A 90 -4.47 -5.78 -6.54
CA VAL A 90 -4.92 -5.39 -5.21
C VAL A 90 -3.77 -4.79 -4.36
N HIS A 91 -2.54 -5.27 -4.56
CA HIS A 91 -1.35 -4.73 -3.87
C HIS A 91 -0.91 -3.35 -4.39
N GLU A 92 -1.30 -2.94 -5.60
CA GLU A 92 -1.04 -1.59 -6.13
C GLU A 92 -1.91 -0.51 -5.48
N LEU A 93 -2.90 -0.91 -4.69
CA LEU A 93 -3.70 0.01 -3.88
C LEU A 93 -3.02 0.39 -2.57
N VAL A 94 -1.96 -0.32 -2.15
CA VAL A 94 -1.23 0.02 -0.92
C VAL A 94 -0.64 1.44 -1.05
N GLY A 95 -0.92 2.29 -0.06
CA GLY A 95 -0.57 3.70 -0.04
C GLY A 95 -1.60 4.63 -0.71
N ALA A 96 -2.57 4.11 -1.45
CA ALA A 96 -3.60 4.93 -2.09
C ALA A 96 -4.47 5.66 -1.05
N ARG A 97 -4.82 6.91 -1.34
CA ARG A 97 -5.68 7.73 -0.49
C ARG A 97 -7.14 7.39 -0.72
N VAL A 98 -7.88 7.14 0.36
CA VAL A 98 -9.29 6.77 0.32
C VAL A 98 -10.16 7.99 0.61
N TYR A 99 -11.09 8.26 -0.30
CA TYR A 99 -12.11 9.29 -0.17
C TYR A 99 -13.49 8.68 -0.37
N ASP A 100 -14.55 9.28 0.18
CA ASP A 100 -15.90 8.92 -0.27
C ASP A 100 -16.33 9.69 -1.53
N VAL A 101 -17.51 9.37 -2.03
CA VAL A 101 -18.16 10.05 -3.18
C VAL A 101 -18.39 11.55 -2.96
N ASN A 102 -18.39 12.04 -1.72
CA ASN A 102 -18.50 13.46 -1.38
C ASN A 102 -17.12 14.14 -1.25
N GLY A 103 -16.03 13.39 -1.41
CA GLY A 103 -14.66 13.86 -1.26
C GLY A 103 -14.16 13.90 0.20
N LEU A 104 -14.89 13.31 1.15
CA LEU A 104 -14.42 13.20 2.54
C LEU A 104 -13.30 12.17 2.63
N PHE A 105 -12.22 12.51 3.34
CA PHE A 105 -11.05 11.65 3.44
C PHE A 105 -11.14 10.62 4.58
N TYR A 106 -10.75 9.38 4.29
CA TYR A 106 -10.74 8.23 5.20
C TYR A 106 -9.35 7.64 5.44
N GLY A 107 -8.25 8.28 5.04
CA GLY A 107 -6.91 7.72 5.27
C GLY A 107 -6.32 7.04 4.04
N SER A 108 -5.15 6.43 4.22
CA SER A 108 -4.48 5.65 3.17
C SER A 108 -4.59 4.16 3.43
N VAL A 109 -4.70 3.38 2.35
CA VAL A 109 -4.66 1.91 2.37
C VAL A 109 -3.32 1.44 2.90
N MET A 110 -3.33 0.71 4.01
CA MET A 110 -2.12 0.14 4.63
C MET A 110 -1.77 -1.22 4.02
N GLU A 111 -2.80 -2.02 3.79
CA GLU A 111 -2.73 -3.38 3.26
C GLU A 111 -4.07 -3.69 2.61
N VAL A 112 -4.10 -4.77 1.83
CA VAL A 112 -5.36 -5.38 1.43
C VAL A 112 -5.38 -6.84 1.86
N GLU A 113 -6.35 -7.20 2.69
CA GLU A 113 -6.50 -8.53 3.24
C GLU A 113 -7.48 -9.37 2.41
N ALA A 114 -7.08 -10.60 2.10
CA ALA A 114 -7.96 -11.57 1.45
C ALA A 114 -9.07 -12.03 2.40
N ASN A 115 -10.32 -11.94 1.98
CA ASN A 115 -11.48 -12.33 2.80
C ASN A 115 -12.54 -13.04 1.94
N PRO A 116 -13.11 -14.18 2.39
CA PRO A 116 -14.00 -15.01 1.57
C PRO A 116 -15.19 -14.30 0.91
N ALA A 117 -15.68 -13.21 1.48
CA ALA A 117 -16.80 -12.44 0.92
C ALA A 117 -16.34 -11.36 -0.06
N SER A 118 -15.28 -10.63 0.30
CA SER A 118 -14.66 -9.56 -0.48
C SER A 118 -13.34 -9.22 0.20
N ASP A 119 -12.27 -9.04 -0.57
CA ASP A 119 -11.03 -8.49 -0.03
C ASP A 119 -11.30 -7.14 0.67
N LEU A 120 -10.51 -6.86 1.71
CA LEU A 120 -10.72 -5.75 2.62
C LEU A 120 -9.56 -4.77 2.51
N LEU A 121 -9.85 -3.52 2.16
CA LEU A 121 -8.90 -2.43 2.33
C LEU A 121 -8.69 -2.20 3.83
N VAL A 122 -7.45 -2.33 4.27
CA VAL A 122 -7.06 -2.05 5.67
C VAL A 122 -6.69 -0.59 5.78
N LEU A 123 -7.46 0.16 6.58
CA LEU A 123 -7.18 1.54 6.95
C LEU A 123 -6.85 1.61 8.44
N ALA A 124 -6.12 2.65 8.85
CA ALA A 124 -5.70 2.82 10.24
C ALA A 124 -6.88 2.85 11.26
N GLN A 125 -8.08 3.18 10.81
CA GLN A 125 -9.27 3.25 11.67
C GLN A 125 -10.34 2.18 11.39
N GLY A 126 -10.12 1.28 10.42
CA GLY A 126 -11.14 0.29 10.06
C GLY A 126 -10.87 -0.44 8.75
N LEU A 127 -11.80 -1.35 8.42
CA LEU A 127 -11.74 -2.21 7.24
C LEU A 127 -12.85 -1.83 6.26
N VAL A 128 -12.53 -1.69 4.99
CA VAL A 128 -13.51 -1.38 3.94
C VAL A 128 -13.51 -2.49 2.88
N PRO A 129 -14.58 -3.27 2.74
CA PRO A 129 -14.71 -4.24 1.65
C PRO A 129 -14.60 -3.58 0.27
N LEU A 130 -13.83 -4.20 -0.65
CA LEU A 130 -13.69 -3.76 -2.03
C LEU A 130 -15.03 -3.62 -2.77
N THR A 131 -16.09 -4.30 -2.34
CA THR A 131 -17.44 -4.13 -2.88
C THR A 131 -18.00 -2.71 -2.75
N PHE A 132 -17.45 -1.89 -1.85
CA PHE A 132 -17.82 -0.48 -1.70
C PHE A 132 -16.91 0.48 -2.48
N VAL A 133 -15.90 -0.01 -3.19
CA VAL A 133 -15.04 0.82 -4.04
C VAL A 133 -15.76 1.10 -5.35
N VAL A 134 -15.94 2.38 -5.66
CA VAL A 134 -16.64 2.85 -6.87
C VAL A 134 -15.70 3.43 -7.93
N ASP A 135 -14.50 3.84 -7.54
CA ASP A 135 -13.43 4.28 -8.43
C ASP A 135 -12.06 4.01 -7.79
N ARG A 136 -11.04 3.71 -8.59
CA ARG A 136 -9.68 3.46 -8.08
C ARG A 136 -8.59 3.72 -9.11
N SER A 137 -7.46 4.15 -8.59
CA SER A 137 -6.18 4.33 -9.27
C SER A 137 -5.06 4.03 -8.27
N PRO A 138 -3.78 3.92 -8.71
CA PRO A 138 -2.68 3.59 -7.80
C PRO A 138 -2.48 4.57 -6.64
N ARG A 139 -3.03 5.80 -6.72
CA ARG A 139 -2.89 6.83 -5.68
C ARG A 139 -4.19 7.23 -5.01
N ARG A 140 -5.33 6.78 -5.53
CA ARG A 140 -6.63 7.24 -5.05
C ARG A 140 -7.67 6.14 -5.17
N VAL A 141 -8.42 5.93 -4.11
CA VAL A 141 -9.60 5.06 -4.04
C VAL A 141 -10.80 5.93 -3.65
N VAL A 142 -11.92 5.73 -4.33
CA VAL A 142 -13.21 6.33 -3.97
C VAL A 142 -14.14 5.23 -3.49
N ILE A 143 -14.75 5.43 -2.33
CA ILE A 143 -15.68 4.49 -1.71
C ILE A 143 -17.09 5.09 -1.59
N ASP A 144 -18.10 4.24 -1.59
CA ASP A 144 -19.48 4.56 -1.23
C ASP A 144 -19.96 3.62 -0.12
N PRO A 145 -19.46 3.80 1.13
CA PRO A 145 -19.76 2.91 2.23
C PRO A 145 -21.14 3.23 2.84
N PRO A 146 -21.88 2.22 3.35
CA PRO A 146 -23.05 2.47 4.17
C PRO A 146 -22.67 3.19 5.48
N GLU A 147 -23.62 3.93 6.03
CA GLU A 147 -23.45 4.66 7.29
C GLU A 147 -23.02 3.71 8.43
N GLY A 148 -22.03 4.13 9.21
CA GLY A 148 -21.49 3.36 10.33
C GLY A 148 -20.54 2.21 9.96
N LEU A 149 -20.23 1.99 8.68
CA LEU A 149 -19.21 1.01 8.28
C LEU A 149 -17.80 1.43 8.73
N ILE A 150 -17.47 2.70 8.51
CA ILE A 150 -16.19 3.29 8.87
C ILE A 150 -16.40 4.77 9.18
N GLU A 151 -15.74 5.22 10.25
CA GLU A 151 -15.76 6.63 10.63
C GLU A 151 -14.63 7.39 9.91
N PRO A 152 -14.88 8.64 9.47
CA PRO A 152 -13.82 9.48 8.94
C PRO A 152 -12.81 9.81 10.04
N ARG A 153 -11.58 10.17 9.64
CA ARG A 153 -10.59 10.64 10.60
C ARG A 153 -11.04 11.93 11.28
N PRO A 154 -10.68 12.16 12.55
CA PRO A 154 -10.95 13.44 13.19
C PRO A 154 -10.21 14.57 12.47
N PRO A 155 -10.74 15.80 12.51
CA PRO A 155 -10.07 16.98 11.95
C PRO A 155 -8.67 17.18 12.53
N ILE A 156 -7.81 17.82 11.75
CA ILE A 156 -6.47 18.23 12.15
C ILE A 156 -6.58 19.32 13.20
N GLU A 157 -6.27 18.98 14.45
CA GLU A 157 -6.21 19.95 15.54
C GLU A 157 -4.77 20.46 15.74
N ILE A 158 -4.60 21.78 15.66
CA ILE A 158 -3.35 22.47 16.00
C ILE A 158 -3.59 23.25 17.29
N VAL A 159 -2.92 22.81 18.35
CA VAL A 159 -3.00 23.44 19.66
C VAL A 159 -1.79 24.34 19.90
N ASP A 160 -1.93 25.30 20.80
CA ASP A 160 -0.80 26.10 21.28
C ASP A 160 0.23 25.22 21.99
N TYR A 161 1.46 25.72 22.08
CA TYR A 161 2.56 24.97 22.69
C TYR A 161 2.24 24.59 24.14
N ASP A 162 2.34 23.30 24.44
CA ASP A 162 2.15 22.76 25.78
C ASP A 162 3.52 22.56 26.46
N PRO A 163 3.81 23.25 27.57
CA PRO A 163 5.08 23.11 28.29
C PRO A 163 5.32 21.73 28.91
N SER A 164 4.32 20.83 28.91
CA SER A 164 4.47 19.45 29.33
C SER A 164 5.11 18.55 28.26
N TRP A 165 5.16 18.96 26.99
CA TRP A 165 5.69 18.12 25.90
C TRP A 165 7.13 17.65 26.11
N PRO A 166 8.09 18.47 26.59
CA PRO A 166 9.43 17.98 26.92
C PRO A 166 9.40 16.88 27.97
N GLY A 167 8.57 17.01 29.01
CA GLY A 167 8.43 15.99 30.05
C GLY A 167 7.81 14.68 29.53
N ARG A 168 6.83 14.78 28.61
CA ARG A 168 6.25 13.62 27.91
C ARG A 168 7.28 12.91 27.04
N PHE A 169 8.13 13.67 26.32
CA PHE A 169 9.25 13.12 25.58
C PHE A 169 10.23 12.40 26.50
N GLU A 170 10.68 13.03 27.60
CA GLU A 170 11.67 12.41 28.47
C GLU A 170 11.17 11.10 29.11
N ALA A 171 9.89 11.07 29.50
CA ALA A 171 9.26 9.85 30.01
C ALA A 171 9.26 8.72 28.97
N GLU A 172 8.92 9.04 27.72
CA GLU A 172 8.90 8.04 26.64
C GLU A 172 10.32 7.64 26.20
N ALA A 173 11.25 8.59 26.12
CA ALA A 173 12.65 8.32 25.82
C ALA A 173 13.28 7.39 26.87
N ALA A 174 12.92 7.52 28.15
CA ALA A 174 13.35 6.59 29.19
C ALA A 174 12.83 5.16 28.95
N ARG A 175 11.54 5.01 28.58
CA ARG A 175 10.96 3.69 28.23
C ARG A 175 11.66 3.07 27.01
N LEU A 176 11.92 3.89 25.99
CA LEU A 176 12.61 3.44 24.78
C LEU A 176 14.06 3.03 25.07
N ARG A 177 14.80 3.79 25.89
CA ARG A 177 16.17 3.42 26.30
C ARG A 177 16.20 2.09 27.06
N ASP A 178 15.25 1.88 27.98
CA ASP A 178 15.16 0.63 28.76
C ASP A 178 14.87 -0.58 27.85
N ALA A 179 13.95 -0.45 26.89
CA ALA A 179 13.56 -1.54 26.01
C ALA A 179 14.59 -1.84 24.90
N LEU A 180 15.23 -0.81 24.34
CA LEU A 180 16.14 -0.96 23.19
C LEU A 180 17.61 -1.17 23.61
N GLY A 181 17.99 -0.74 24.82
CA GLY A 181 19.37 -0.83 25.30
C GLY A 181 20.37 -0.24 24.31
N ASP A 182 21.46 -0.98 24.06
CA ASP A 182 22.55 -0.56 23.18
C ASP A 182 22.17 -0.45 21.69
N VAL A 183 20.98 -0.92 21.30
CA VAL A 183 20.46 -0.76 19.93
C VAL A 183 20.10 0.69 19.65
N ALA A 184 19.59 1.42 20.65
CA ALA A 184 19.27 2.84 20.55
C ALA A 184 20.51 3.70 20.76
N LEU A 185 21.27 3.95 19.70
CA LEU A 185 22.48 4.77 19.74
C LEU A 185 22.18 6.23 20.09
N ARG A 186 21.02 6.72 19.65
CA ARG A 186 20.56 8.10 19.91
C ARG A 186 19.05 8.12 20.01
N ILE A 187 18.53 8.92 20.95
CA ILE A 187 17.08 9.20 21.06
C ILE A 187 16.91 10.70 21.16
N GLU A 188 16.14 11.27 20.23
CA GLU A 188 15.93 12.72 20.13
C GLU A 188 14.45 13.09 20.09
N HIS A 189 14.11 14.19 20.77
CA HIS A 189 12.84 14.87 20.57
C HIS A 189 12.93 15.66 19.27
N VAL A 190 12.10 15.30 18.30
CA VAL A 190 12.02 15.95 16.99
C VAL A 190 10.61 16.49 16.75
N GLY A 191 10.35 16.98 15.53
CA GLY A 191 9.05 17.52 15.17
C GLY A 191 8.69 18.80 15.91
N SER A 192 7.44 19.24 15.76
CA SER A 192 7.03 20.56 16.24
C SER A 192 6.94 20.65 17.77
N THR A 193 6.62 19.54 18.45
CA THR A 193 6.48 19.51 19.91
C THR A 193 7.81 19.68 20.64
N SER A 194 8.93 19.53 19.92
CA SER A 194 10.29 19.78 20.44
C SER A 194 10.71 21.25 20.38
N VAL A 195 9.92 22.15 19.78
CA VAL A 195 10.24 23.57 19.63
C VAL A 195 9.42 24.41 20.60
N PRO A 196 10.02 25.00 21.65
CA PRO A 196 9.29 25.84 22.60
C PRO A 196 8.53 27.00 21.93
N GLY A 197 7.25 27.11 22.26
CA GLY A 197 6.34 28.15 21.74
C GLY A 197 5.74 27.85 20.35
N LEU A 198 6.08 26.72 19.71
CA LEU A 198 5.52 26.35 18.41
C LEU A 198 4.20 25.57 18.58
N ALA A 199 3.10 26.13 18.06
CA ALA A 199 1.80 25.44 17.99
C ALA A 199 1.89 24.16 17.13
N ALA A 200 1.26 23.06 17.53
CA ALA A 200 1.44 21.77 16.88
C ALA A 200 0.23 20.84 17.05
N LYS A 201 0.22 19.72 16.31
CA LYS A 201 -0.58 18.56 16.69
C LYS A 201 -0.03 18.02 18.01
N PRO A 202 -0.87 17.60 18.99
CA PRO A 202 -0.41 17.18 20.32
C PRO A 202 0.20 15.76 20.35
N VAL A 203 1.04 15.43 19.37
CA VAL A 203 1.74 14.15 19.17
C VAL A 203 3.23 14.37 19.36
N ILE A 204 3.88 13.55 20.18
CA ILE A 204 5.32 13.62 20.39
C ILE A 204 6.03 12.90 19.24
N ASP A 205 6.89 13.59 18.51
CA ASP A 205 7.71 12.97 17.47
C ASP A 205 9.08 12.64 18.05
N ILE A 206 9.49 11.37 17.98
CA ILE A 206 10.76 10.87 18.50
C ILE A 206 11.55 10.28 17.35
N GLN A 207 12.85 10.54 17.31
CA GLN A 207 13.78 9.85 16.42
C GLN A 207 14.70 8.95 17.24
N VAL A 208 14.83 7.69 16.81
CA VAL A 208 15.80 6.74 17.34
C VAL A 208 16.77 6.34 16.24
N SER A 209 18.06 6.55 16.49
CA SER A 209 19.14 6.09 15.60
C SER A 209 19.59 4.69 16.02
N VAL A 210 19.57 3.75 15.07
CA VAL A 210 20.04 2.36 15.25
C VAL A 210 21.29 2.12 14.39
N PRO A 211 22.16 1.15 14.73
CA PRO A 211 23.36 0.87 13.93
C PRO A 211 23.05 0.33 12.54
N SER A 212 21.96 -0.44 12.40
CA SER A 212 21.46 -0.94 11.13
C SER A 212 19.97 -1.31 11.24
N PHE A 213 19.25 -1.29 10.12
CA PHE A 213 17.91 -1.89 10.04
C PHE A 213 17.91 -3.41 10.12
N ASP A 214 19.05 -4.07 9.85
CA ASP A 214 19.13 -5.53 9.85
C ASP A 214 19.92 -6.09 11.04
N PRO A 215 19.40 -7.09 11.78
CA PRO A 215 18.05 -7.64 11.67
C PRO A 215 17.00 -6.75 12.37
N GLU A 216 15.87 -6.51 11.69
CA GLU A 216 14.79 -5.62 12.16
C GLU A 216 14.26 -5.97 13.56
N ASP A 217 14.21 -7.27 13.88
CA ASP A 217 13.78 -7.79 15.18
C ASP A 217 14.52 -7.18 16.37
N ARG A 218 15.74 -6.67 16.20
CA ARG A 218 16.51 -6.06 17.29
C ARG A 218 15.89 -4.79 17.84
N TYR A 219 15.16 -4.03 17.03
CA TYR A 219 14.44 -2.84 17.48
C TYR A 219 12.93 -3.02 17.38
N ALA A 220 12.41 -3.71 16.37
CA ALA A 220 10.97 -3.83 16.15
C ALA A 220 10.29 -4.62 17.28
N ARG A 221 10.86 -5.76 17.69
CA ARG A 221 10.25 -6.62 18.72
C ARG A 221 10.10 -5.91 20.07
N PRO A 222 11.12 -5.26 20.65
CA PRO A 222 10.95 -4.50 21.89
C PRO A 222 9.94 -3.35 21.76
N LEU A 223 9.89 -2.66 20.61
CA LEU A 223 8.92 -1.59 20.35
C LEU A 223 7.49 -2.12 20.35
N VAL A 224 7.22 -3.23 19.67
CA VAL A 224 5.90 -3.88 19.69
C VAL A 224 5.51 -4.31 21.10
N GLN A 225 6.46 -4.82 21.90
CA GLN A 225 6.22 -5.16 23.31
C GLN A 225 5.88 -3.93 24.17
N LEU A 226 6.37 -2.75 23.82
CA LEU A 226 5.98 -1.48 24.45
C LEU A 226 4.61 -0.94 23.98
N GLY A 227 3.98 -1.60 23.02
CA GLY A 227 2.69 -1.24 22.45
C GLY A 227 2.77 -0.36 21.19
N TYR A 228 3.96 -0.23 20.59
CA TYR A 228 4.08 0.45 19.29
C TYR A 228 3.59 -0.45 18.17
N GLU A 229 2.88 0.16 17.22
CA GLU A 229 2.45 -0.46 15.98
C GLU A 229 3.36 0.02 14.86
N GLN A 230 3.95 -0.91 14.11
CA GLN A 230 4.75 -0.56 12.94
C GLN A 230 3.82 -0.13 11.81
N PHE A 231 4.14 0.97 11.16
CA PHE A 231 3.47 1.45 9.97
C PHE A 231 4.42 1.28 8.79
N PRO A 232 4.26 0.23 7.97
CA PRO A 232 5.10 0.05 6.79
C PRO A 232 4.83 1.20 5.82
N ASP A 233 5.89 1.87 5.40
CA ASP A 233 5.81 2.86 4.32
C ASP A 233 6.83 2.48 3.23
N PRO A 234 6.40 1.76 2.18
CA PRO A 234 7.27 1.40 1.07
C PRO A 234 7.87 2.60 0.35
N ALA A 235 7.24 3.78 0.43
CA ALA A 235 7.70 4.99 -0.23
C ALA A 235 8.85 5.68 0.52
N THR A 236 9.07 5.35 1.80
CA THR A 236 10.13 5.98 2.60
C THR A 236 11.09 4.94 3.21
N PRO A 237 11.89 4.23 2.37
CA PRO A 237 12.76 3.14 2.83
C PRO A 237 13.88 3.59 3.80
N GLU A 238 14.18 4.90 3.81
CA GLU A 238 15.23 5.53 4.62
C GLU A 238 14.92 5.54 6.13
N HIS A 239 13.69 5.21 6.53
CA HIS A 239 13.33 5.07 7.94
C HIS A 239 12.22 4.03 8.15
N ARG A 240 11.94 3.71 9.41
CA ARG A 240 10.76 2.94 9.84
C ARG A 240 9.90 3.80 10.74
N ILE A 241 8.59 3.74 10.56
CA ILE A 241 7.63 4.46 11.41
C ILE A 241 6.98 3.47 12.36
N PHE A 242 6.96 3.85 13.63
CA PHE A 242 6.19 3.20 14.67
C PHE A 242 5.26 4.23 15.31
N THR A 243 4.05 3.84 15.68
CA THR A 243 3.11 4.74 16.37
C THR A 243 2.62 4.13 17.66
N LEU A 244 2.51 4.94 18.70
CA LEU A 244 1.90 4.53 19.97
C LEU A 244 0.49 5.09 20.06
N PRO A 245 -0.57 4.26 19.87
CA PRO A 245 -1.95 4.72 19.99
C PRO A 245 -2.32 4.99 21.46
N LYS A 246 -3.38 5.76 21.69
CA LYS A 246 -3.98 5.95 23.02
C LYS A 246 -5.13 4.95 23.24
N GLY A 247 -4.86 3.65 23.14
CA GLY A 247 -5.85 2.59 23.42
C GLY A 247 -7.25 2.87 22.85
N GLY A 248 -7.36 3.01 21.52
CA GLY A 248 -8.59 3.41 20.82
C GLY A 248 -8.76 4.93 20.60
N GLY A 249 -7.84 5.77 21.11
CA GLY A 249 -7.79 7.21 20.90
C GLY A 249 -6.64 7.68 19.98
N PRO A 250 -6.49 9.00 19.76
CA PRO A 250 -5.49 9.55 18.86
C PRO A 250 -4.05 9.18 19.28
N ARG A 251 -3.16 9.10 18.29
CA ARG A 251 -1.74 8.75 18.46
C ARG A 251 -1.07 9.66 19.49
N GLN A 252 -0.28 9.08 20.39
CA GLN A 252 0.48 9.83 21.39
C GLN A 252 1.90 10.13 20.92
N VAL A 253 2.50 9.17 20.21
CA VAL A 253 3.90 9.22 19.77
C VAL A 253 3.98 8.76 18.32
N ASN A 254 4.73 9.50 17.51
CA ASN A 254 5.30 8.99 16.27
C ASN A 254 6.79 8.74 16.51
N LEU A 255 7.23 7.52 16.29
CA LEU A 255 8.61 7.11 16.46
C LEU A 255 9.20 6.81 15.08
N HIS A 256 10.23 7.56 14.70
CA HIS A 256 11.00 7.34 13.50
C HIS A 256 12.30 6.61 13.86
N VAL A 257 12.50 5.42 13.32
CA VAL A 257 13.75 4.68 13.44
C VAL A 257 14.56 4.89 12.18
N CYS A 258 15.80 5.36 12.31
CA CYS A 258 16.72 5.55 11.18
C CYS A 258 18.10 4.94 11.47
N GLU A 259 18.87 4.64 10.43
CA GLU A 259 20.25 4.22 10.60
C GLU A 259 21.15 5.40 11.00
N ALA A 260 22.07 5.17 11.94
CA ALA A 260 23.06 6.14 12.35
C ALA A 260 23.97 6.55 11.17
N GLY A 261 24.21 7.84 11.01
CA GLY A 261 24.95 8.43 9.90
C GLY A 261 24.11 8.74 8.65
N SER A 262 22.85 8.31 8.59
CA SER A 262 21.95 8.59 7.46
C SER A 262 21.63 10.09 7.32
N GLU A 263 21.16 10.50 6.14
CA GLU A 263 20.60 11.85 5.95
C GLU A 263 19.39 12.08 6.86
N TRP A 264 18.54 11.06 7.00
CA TRP A 264 17.38 11.08 7.86
C TRP A 264 17.73 11.43 9.31
N GLU A 265 18.82 10.85 9.84
CA GLU A 265 19.29 11.14 11.19
C GLU A 265 19.53 12.64 11.43
N ARG A 266 20.03 13.37 10.41
CA ARG A 266 20.41 14.78 10.54
C ARG A 266 19.26 15.74 10.27
N ARG A 267 18.36 15.38 9.34
CA ARG A 267 17.35 16.29 8.79
C ARG A 267 16.36 16.83 9.82
N HIS A 268 15.74 15.96 10.63
CA HIS A 268 14.76 16.42 11.62
C HIS A 268 15.36 17.24 12.77
N PRO A 269 16.50 16.83 13.36
CA PRO A 269 17.19 17.67 14.34
C PRO A 269 17.58 19.05 13.78
N ALA A 270 18.08 19.11 12.54
CA ALA A 270 18.45 20.37 11.89
C ALA A 270 17.25 21.31 11.75
N PHE A 271 16.11 20.82 11.25
CA PHE A 271 14.88 21.60 11.14
C PHE A 271 14.37 22.09 12.51
N ARG A 272 14.37 21.21 13.54
CA ARG A 272 14.05 21.61 14.92
C ARG A 272 14.94 22.75 15.39
N ASP A 273 16.25 22.59 15.26
CA ASP A 273 17.22 23.54 15.80
C ASP A 273 17.18 24.87 15.04
N ARG A 274 16.90 24.85 13.73
CA ARG A 274 16.58 26.04 12.93
C ARG A 274 15.40 26.81 13.51
N LEU A 275 14.28 26.14 13.80
CA LEU A 275 13.08 26.78 14.37
C LEU A 275 13.28 27.24 15.82
N ARG A 276 14.15 26.59 16.60
CA ARG A 276 14.53 27.06 17.94
C ARG A 276 15.38 28.32 17.88
N ALA A 277 16.23 28.45 16.87
CA ALA A 277 17.13 29.59 16.70
C ALA A 277 16.47 30.81 16.03
N ASP A 278 15.34 30.64 15.34
CA ASP A 278 14.68 31.68 14.57
C ASP A 278 13.18 31.76 14.85
N ALA A 279 12.82 32.76 15.65
CA ALA A 279 11.44 33.02 16.03
C ALA A 279 10.56 33.39 14.81
N ALA A 280 11.11 34.07 13.79
CA ALA A 280 10.33 34.43 12.61
C ALA A 280 9.97 33.19 11.78
N ALA A 281 10.94 32.28 11.57
CA ALA A 281 10.68 31.01 10.89
C ALA A 281 9.69 30.14 11.69
N ARG A 282 9.82 30.09 13.02
CA ARG A 282 8.87 29.40 13.91
C ARG A 282 7.44 29.95 13.76
N ASP A 283 7.29 31.27 13.79
CA ASP A 283 5.97 31.91 13.75
C ASP A 283 5.32 31.76 12.36
N GLN A 284 6.12 31.84 11.29
CA GLN A 284 5.67 31.52 9.92
C GLN A 284 5.20 30.07 9.81
N TYR A 285 5.97 29.12 10.35
CA TYR A 285 5.58 27.71 10.33
C TYR A 285 4.32 27.43 11.17
N ALA A 286 4.16 28.13 12.30
CA ALA A 286 2.94 28.06 13.11
C ALA A 286 1.71 28.56 12.34
N ALA A 287 1.83 29.69 11.64
CA ALA A 287 0.76 30.26 10.81
C ALA A 287 0.39 29.31 9.67
N LEU A 288 1.39 28.82 8.92
CA LEU A 288 1.19 27.85 7.84
C LEU A 288 0.43 26.61 8.33
N LYS A 289 0.82 26.04 9.48
CA LYS A 289 0.13 24.85 10.02
C LYS A 289 -1.34 25.10 10.34
N ARG A 290 -1.69 26.27 10.86
CA ARG A 290 -3.09 26.60 11.16
C ARG A 290 -3.90 26.80 9.88
N GLU A 291 -3.32 27.46 8.88
CA GLU A 291 -3.93 27.62 7.56
C GLU A 291 -4.19 26.26 6.89
N LEU A 292 -3.17 25.40 6.83
CA LEU A 292 -3.29 24.08 6.22
C LEU A 292 -4.27 23.18 6.98
N ALA A 293 -4.33 23.26 8.31
CA ALA A 293 -5.30 22.51 9.09
C ALA A 293 -6.74 22.89 8.76
N LEU A 294 -7.01 24.19 8.54
CA LEU A 294 -8.32 24.68 8.09
C LEU A 294 -8.62 24.25 6.65
N ALA A 295 -7.63 24.32 5.76
CA ALA A 295 -7.80 24.01 4.34
C ALA A 295 -8.05 22.51 4.07
N TYR A 296 -7.37 21.62 4.80
CA TYR A 296 -7.41 20.18 4.56
C TYR A 296 -8.34 19.42 5.52
N GLY A 297 -8.86 20.06 6.57
CA GLY A 297 -9.84 19.45 7.48
C GLY A 297 -9.28 18.20 8.16
N ASN A 298 -9.68 17.01 7.70
CA ASN A 298 -9.24 15.72 8.23
C ASN A 298 -8.23 14.98 7.33
N ASP A 299 -7.84 15.55 6.18
CA ASP A 299 -6.84 14.99 5.27
C ASP A 299 -5.42 15.24 5.81
N VAL A 300 -5.02 14.41 6.78
CA VAL A 300 -3.72 14.52 7.47
C VAL A 300 -2.54 14.27 6.53
N GLU A 301 -2.73 13.50 5.47
CA GLU A 301 -1.74 13.19 4.44
C GLU A 301 -1.50 14.40 3.53
N SER A 302 -2.56 15.00 2.96
CA SER A 302 -2.42 16.24 2.17
C SER A 302 -1.86 17.40 3.01
N TYR A 303 -2.27 17.48 4.28
CA TYR A 303 -1.67 18.42 5.24
C TYR A 303 -0.18 18.17 5.47
N ALA A 304 0.25 16.90 5.54
CA ALA A 304 1.66 16.55 5.72
C ALA A 304 2.49 17.01 4.51
N ASP A 305 2.02 16.68 3.30
CA ASP A 305 2.68 17.02 2.04
C ASP A 305 2.81 18.53 1.84
N ALA A 306 1.75 19.28 2.13
CA ALA A 306 1.72 20.73 1.91
C ALA A 306 2.71 21.51 2.80
N LYS A 307 3.25 20.89 3.86
CA LYS A 307 4.33 21.47 4.66
C LYS A 307 5.71 21.20 4.07
N GLY A 308 5.82 20.27 3.13
CA GLY A 308 7.08 19.77 2.58
C GLY A 308 7.98 20.88 2.06
N ASP A 309 7.44 21.81 1.27
CA ASP A 309 8.20 22.94 0.71
C ASP A 309 8.82 23.83 1.79
N PHE A 310 8.03 24.16 2.83
CA PHE A 310 8.53 24.95 3.94
C PHE A 310 9.64 24.21 4.70
N ILE A 311 9.43 22.92 4.98
CA ILE A 311 10.42 22.09 5.68
C ILE A 311 11.71 22.00 4.87
N ASN A 312 11.63 21.70 3.57
CA ASN A 312 12.75 21.59 2.66
C ASN A 312 13.57 22.89 2.58
N ALA A 313 12.91 24.05 2.56
CA ALA A 313 13.59 25.35 2.50
C ALA A 313 14.34 25.73 3.79
N HIS A 314 14.11 25.01 4.90
CA HIS A 314 14.62 25.33 6.23
C HIS A 314 15.35 24.16 6.92
N SER A 315 15.62 23.06 6.20
CA SER A 315 16.32 21.87 6.69
C SER A 315 17.76 21.78 6.19
#